data_AF-A0A8U0HUE0-F1
#
_entry.id   AF-A0A8U0HUE0-F1
#
_cell.length_a   1.000
_cell.length_b   1.000
_cell.length_c   1.000
_cell.angle_alpha   90.00
_cell.angle_beta   90.00
_cell.angle_gamma   90.00
#
_symmetry.space_group_name_H-M   'P 1'
#
loop_
_entity.id
_entity.type
_entity.pdbx_description
1 polymer ?
#
loop_
_entity_poly.entity_id
_entity_poly.type
_entity_poly.pdbx_seq_one_letter_code
_entity_poly.pdbx_strand_id
1 'polypeptide(L)'
;MSDDIGVLDRYLTVWIGLAMALGVGLGYAVPGVADLLNAVTFNGTSLPIAIGLFVIIYPIMAEIDYGRIPKVTRTARKEIGLTLAFN
;
A
#
# COMPACT_ATOMS: atom_id res chain seq x y z
N MET A 1 8.53 -10.07 -26.27
CA MET A 1 7.38 -9.19 -26.49
C MET A 1 6.16 -10.10 -26.54
N SER A 2 5.65 -10.43 -25.35
CA SER A 2 4.49 -11.31 -25.17
C SER A 2 3.42 -10.42 -24.55
N ASP A 3 2.82 -9.58 -25.39
CA ASP A 3 1.70 -8.72 -25.01
C ASP A 3 0.41 -9.53 -24.98
N ASP A 4 0.33 -10.46 -24.03
CA ASP A 4 -0.95 -10.83 -23.44
C ASP A 4 -1.15 -9.86 -22.27
N ILE A 5 -1.70 -8.68 -22.55
CA ILE A 5 -2.22 -7.81 -21.49
C ILE A 5 -3.33 -8.61 -20.84
N GLY A 6 -2.99 -9.35 -19.79
CA GLY A 6 -3.86 -10.34 -19.21
C GLY A 6 -5.21 -9.71 -18.92
N VAL A 7 -6.30 -10.43 -19.17
CA VAL A 7 -7.67 -10.00 -18.84
C VAL A 7 -7.76 -9.49 -17.39
N LEU A 8 -6.88 -9.93 -16.49
CA LEU A 8 -6.70 -9.37 -15.14
C LEU A 8 -6.26 -7.90 -15.11
N ASP A 9 -5.26 -7.48 -15.90
CA ASP A 9 -4.82 -6.08 -15.95
C ASP A 9 -5.88 -5.18 -16.58
N ARG A 10 -6.56 -5.68 -17.62
CA ARG A 10 -7.62 -4.93 -18.30
C ARG A 10 -8.85 -4.72 -17.44
N TYR A 11 -9.19 -5.67 -16.56
CA TYR A 11 -10.33 -5.59 -15.66
C TYR A 11 -9.92 -5.42 -14.18
N LEU A 12 -8.69 -4.95 -13.92
CA LEU A 12 -8.12 -4.85 -12.57
C LEU A 12 -9.04 -4.04 -11.64
N THR A 13 -9.57 -2.92 -12.12
CA THR A 13 -10.50 -2.08 -11.34
C THR A 13 -11.79 -2.81 -10.97
N VAL A 14 -12.34 -3.60 -11.90
CA VAL A 14 -13.57 -4.39 -11.64
C VAL A 14 -13.28 -5.49 -10.62
N TRP A 15 -12.17 -6.20 -10.78
CA TRP A 15 -11.74 -7.23 -9.83
C TRP A 15 -11.45 -6.67 -8.44
N ILE A 16 -10.78 -5.52 -8.34
CA ILE A 16 -10.55 -4.81 -7.08
C ILE A 16 -11.88 -4.40 -6.44
N GLY A 17 -12.82 -3.88 -7.22
CA GLY A 17 -14.16 -3.52 -6.73
C GLY A 17 -14.95 -4.73 -6.22
N LEU A 18 -14.89 -5.85 -6.94
CA LEU A 18 -15.52 -7.10 -6.56
C LEU A 18 -14.90 -7.68 -5.28
N ALA A 19 -13.57 -7.65 -5.18
CA ALA A 19 -12.84 -8.05 -3.98
C ALA A 19 -13.18 -7.17 -2.76
N MET A 20 -13.32 -5.85 -2.94
CA MET A 20 -13.78 -4.94 -1.87
C MET A 20 -15.20 -5.28 -1.44
N ALA A 21 -16.13 -5.44 -2.38
CA ALA A 21 -17.52 -5.77 -2.06
C ALA A 21 -17.64 -7.10 -1.31
N LEU A 22 -16.90 -8.13 -1.74
CA LEU A 22 -16.84 -9.42 -1.06
C LEU A 22 -16.17 -9.31 0.31
N GLY A 23 -15.04 -8.61 0.42
CA GLY A 23 -14.30 -8.45 1.67
C GLY A 23 -15.12 -7.73 2.74
N VAL A 24 -15.80 -6.64 2.36
CA VAL A 24 -16.69 -5.89 3.26
C VAL A 24 -17.93 -6.70 3.59
N GLY A 25 -18.54 -7.36 2.61
CA GLY A 25 -19.73 -8.21 2.83
C GLY A 25 -19.45 -9.37 3.78
N LEU A 26 -18.32 -10.06 3.61
CA LEU A 26 -17.90 -11.14 4.51
C LEU A 26 -17.49 -10.62 5.90
N GLY A 27 -16.80 -9.47 5.96
CA GLY A 27 -16.43 -8.82 7.22
C GLY A 27 -17.64 -8.35 8.04
N TYR A 28 -18.75 -8.02 7.38
CA TYR A 28 -20.01 -7.66 8.04
C TYR A 28 -20.82 -8.90 8.47
N ALA A 29 -20.87 -9.94 7.63
CA ALA A 29 -21.65 -11.14 7.91
C ALA A 29 -21.06 -12.02 9.03
N VAL A 30 -19.75 -11.94 9.29
CA VAL A 30 -19.06 -12.74 10.31
C VAL A 30 -18.53 -11.83 11.42
N PRO A 31 -19.26 -11.66 12.55
CA PRO A 31 -18.82 -10.82 13.66
C PRO A 31 -17.53 -11.33 14.32
N GLY A 32 -17.22 -12.62 14.16
CA GLY A 32 -15.98 -13.23 14.65
C GLY A 32 -14.70 -12.66 14.03
N VAL A 33 -14.77 -12.00 12.87
CA VAL A 33 -13.60 -11.33 12.28
C VAL A 33 -13.18 -10.13 13.12
N ALA A 34 -14.15 -9.32 13.58
CA ALA A 34 -13.87 -8.20 14.47
C ALA A 34 -13.35 -8.69 15.83
N ASP A 35 -13.91 -9.78 16.36
CA ASP A 35 -13.45 -10.38 17.62
C ASP A 35 -12.04 -10.96 17.52
N LEU A 36 -11.69 -11.60 16.40
CA LEU A 36 -10.32 -12.06 16.13
C LEU A 36 -9.36 -10.89 15.98
N LEU A 37 -9.75 -9.82 15.29
CA LEU A 37 -8.93 -8.60 15.20
C LEU A 37 -8.72 -7.96 16.57
N ASN A 38 -9.76 -7.91 17.41
CA ASN A 38 -9.69 -7.41 18.80
C ASN A 38 -8.85 -8.32 19.71
N ALA A 39 -8.95 -9.65 19.56
CA ALA A 39 -8.14 -10.60 20.32
C ALA A 39 -6.64 -10.49 19.98
N VAL A 40 -6.33 -10.10 18.74
CA VAL A 40 -4.95 -9.85 18.26
C VAL A 40 -4.61 -8.34 18.28
N THR A 41 -5.38 -7.55 19.04
CA THR A 41 -5.09 -6.13 19.27
C THR A 41 -4.25 -6.00 20.53
N PHE A 42 -3.01 -5.53 20.36
CA PHE A 42 -2.14 -5.19 21.48
C PHE A 42 -2.17 -3.66 21.61
N ASN A 43 -2.65 -3.15 22.75
CA ASN A 43 -2.65 -1.71 23.06
C ASN A 43 -3.41 -0.82 22.04
N GLY A 44 -4.52 -1.30 21.48
CA GLY A 44 -5.37 -0.53 20.56
C GLY A 44 -4.92 -0.53 19.09
N THR A 45 -3.81 -1.21 18.76
CA THR A 45 -3.37 -1.43 17.38
C THR A 45 -3.42 -2.92 17.04
N SER A 46 -4.12 -3.25 15.96
CA SER A 46 -4.26 -4.62 15.48
C SER A 46 -2.96 -5.09 14.81
N LEU A 47 -2.36 -6.15 15.37
CA LEU A 47 -1.12 -6.74 14.87
C LEU A 47 -1.19 -7.15 13.38
N PRO A 48 -2.32 -7.72 12.87
CA PRO A 48 -2.45 -8.06 11.46
C PRO A 48 -2.34 -6.84 10.54
N ILE A 49 -2.90 -5.69 10.96
CA ILE A 49 -2.82 -4.44 10.18
C ILE A 49 -1.39 -3.91 10.20
N ALA A 50 -0.72 -3.97 11.35
CA ALA A 50 0.69 -3.57 11.45
C ALA A 50 1.60 -4.40 10.52
N ILE A 51 1.39 -5.71 10.46
CA ILE A 51 2.11 -6.60 9.52
C ILE A 51 1.75 -6.26 8.08
N GLY A 52 0.47 -6.04 7.77
CA GLY A 52 0.02 -5.64 6.43
C GLY A 52 0.69 -4.35 5.95
N LEU A 53 0.79 -3.33 6.83
CA LEU A 53 1.49 -2.09 6.52
C LEU A 53 2.99 -2.33 6.31
N PHE A 54 3.62 -3.14 7.16
CA PHE A 54 5.04 -3.48 7.03
C PHE A 54 5.34 -4.17 5.68
N VAL A 55 4.49 -5.10 5.28
CA VAL A 55 4.58 -5.82 3.99
C VAL A 55 4.42 -4.88 2.80
N ILE A 56 3.72 -3.75 2.94
CA ILE A 56 3.62 -2.73 1.88
C ILE A 56 4.83 -1.80 1.87
N ILE A 57 5.37 -1.45 3.04
CA ILE A 57 6.53 -0.56 3.16
C ILE A 57 7.82 -1.24 2.65
N TYR A 58 8.02 -2.52 3.00
CA TYR A 58 9.21 -3.27 2.62
C TYR A 58 9.50 -3.31 1.11
N PRO A 59 8.55 -3.62 0.20
CA PRO A 59 8.79 -3.67 -1.24
C PRO A 59 9.13 -2.29 -1.79
N ILE A 60 8.46 -1.22 -1.31
CA ILE A 60 8.76 0.14 -1.73
C ILE A 60 10.21 0.49 -1.39
N MET A 61 10.71 0.11 -0.19
CA MET A 61 12.11 0.33 0.18
C MET A 61 13.08 -0.51 -0.64
N ALA A 62 12.75 -1.77 -0.92
CA ALA A 62 13.60 -2.69 -1.67
C ALA A 62 13.80 -2.27 -3.14
N GLU A 63 12.82 -1.56 -3.71
CA GLU A 63 12.88 -1.08 -5.09
C GLU A 63 13.70 0.22 -5.26
N ILE A 64 14.20 0.81 -4.17
CA ILE A 64 14.99 2.05 -4.22
C ILE A 64 16.42 1.77 -4.71
N ASP A 65 16.76 2.31 -5.89
CA ASP A 65 18.14 2.35 -6.40
C ASP A 65 18.98 3.37 -5.61
N TYR A 66 19.61 2.90 -4.54
CA TYR A 66 20.47 3.71 -3.68
C TYR A 66 21.66 4.35 -4.42
N GLY A 67 22.04 3.83 -5.60
CA GLY A 67 23.12 4.38 -6.43
C GLY A 67 22.82 5.74 -7.06
N ARG A 68 21.53 6.12 -7.16
CA ARG A 68 21.10 7.39 -7.76
C ARG A 68 20.97 8.53 -6.75
N ILE A 69 20.92 8.21 -5.45
CA ILE A 69 20.71 9.18 -4.35
C ILE A 69 21.61 10.42 -4.44
N PRO A 70 22.93 10.31 -4.71
CA PRO A 70 23.82 11.48 -4.77
C PRO A 70 23.51 12.45 -5.91
N LYS A 71 22.93 11.95 -7.02
CA LYS A 71 22.56 12.79 -8.17
C LYS A 71 21.27 13.56 -7.91
N VAL A 72 20.31 12.96 -7.20
CA VAL A 72 19.02 13.58 -6.92
C VAL A 72 19.12 14.65 -5.83
N THR A 73 20.07 14.55 -4.89
CA THR A 73 20.19 15.52 -3.77
C THR A 73 20.48 16.96 -4.24
N ARG A 74 21.16 17.12 -5.38
CA ARG A 74 21.49 18.46 -5.93
C ARG A 74 20.30 19.13 -6.60
N THR A 75 19.45 18.35 -7.29
CA THR A 75 18.23 18.84 -7.94
C THR A 75 17.10 19.00 -6.93
N ALA A 76 16.91 18.01 -6.06
CA ALA A 76 15.89 18.01 -5.02
C ALA A 76 16.05 19.20 -4.05
N ARG A 77 17.27 19.66 -3.75
CA ARG A 77 17.46 20.85 -2.91
C ARG A 77 16.89 22.12 -3.53
N LYS A 78 16.98 22.27 -4.87
CA LYS A 78 16.38 23.42 -5.57
C LYS A 78 14.86 23.30 -5.62
N GLU A 79 14.33 22.11 -5.89
CA GLU A 79 12.88 21.89 -5.99
C GLU A 79 12.19 21.98 -4.63
N ILE A 80 12.75 21.37 -3.58
CA ILE A 80 12.23 21.47 -2.21
C ILE A 80 12.30 22.92 -1.71
N GLY A 81 13.38 23.64 -2.02
CA GLY A 81 13.51 25.06 -1.69
C GLY A 81 12.49 25.94 -2.43
N LEU A 82 12.16 25.60 -3.69
CA LEU A 82 11.12 26.28 -4.44
C LEU A 82 9.72 25.99 -3.85
N THR A 83 9.40 24.74 -3.54
CA THR A 83 8.11 24.36 -2.95
C THR A 83 7.89 25.00 -1.58
N LEU A 84 8.91 25.07 -0.73
CA LEU A 84 8.83 25.73 0.58
C LEU A 84 8.74 27.26 0.48
N ALA A 85 9.24 27.86 -0.60
CA ALA A 85 9.14 29.30 -0.82
C ALA A 85 7.83 29.71 -1.51
N PHE A 86 7.18 28.77 -2.22
CA PHE A 86 5.94 28.99 -2.97
C PHE A 86 4.68 28.49 -2.23
N ASN A 87 4.84 27.79 -1.10
CA ASN A 87 3.76 27.37 -0.20
C ASN A 87 3.64 28.37 0.95
#